data_AF-A0A949N5K3-F1
#
_entry.id   AF-A0A949N5K3-F1
#
_cell.length_a   1.000
_cell.length_b   1.000
_cell.length_c   1.000
_cell.angle_alpha   90.00
_cell.angle_beta   90.00
_cell.angle_gamma   90.00
#
_symmetry.space_group_name_H-M   'P 1'
#
loop_
_entity.id
_entity.type
_entity.pdbx_description
1 polymer ?
#
loop_
_entity_poly.entity_id
_entity_poly.type
_entity_poly.pdbx_seq_one_letter_code
_entity_poly.pdbx_strand_id
1 'polypeptide(L)'
;MSWLVLVVSGVLEAVWATALGRSEGLSRLGPSVLFFTALTASMGGLAYAMRELPVGTSYAVWVGIGAVLTVVYAMTTGQESISAAKVLFLTLIIGGVVGLKAVH
;
A
#
# COMPACT_ATOMS: atom_id res chain seq x y z
N MET A 1 -3.86 4.26 18.65
CA MET A 1 -4.79 4.07 17.52
C MET A 1 -4.14 4.32 16.16
N SER A 2 -3.15 5.22 16.09
CA SER A 2 -2.42 5.59 14.87
C SER A 2 -1.84 4.42 14.06
N TRP A 3 -1.33 3.37 14.71
CA TRP A 3 -0.86 2.16 14.03
C TRP A 3 -1.95 1.41 13.26
N LEU A 4 -3.17 1.30 13.82
CA LEU A 4 -4.28 0.64 13.12
C LEU A 4 -4.72 1.46 11.90
N VAL A 5 -4.82 2.78 12.08
CA VAL A 5 -5.14 3.71 11.00
C VAL A 5 -4.07 3.65 9.90
N LEU A 6 -2.79 3.53 10.26
CA LEU A 6 -1.69 3.38 9.32
C LEU A 6 -1.79 2.09 8.51
N VAL A 7 -2.11 0.97 9.15
CA VAL A 7 -2.30 -0.32 8.46
C VAL A 7 -3.48 -0.24 7.49
N VAL A 8 -4.62 0.29 7.93
CA VAL A 8 -5.81 0.46 7.06
C VAL A 8 -5.49 1.41 5.91
N SER A 9 -4.76 2.49 6.17
CA SER A 9 -4.29 3.44 5.16
C SER A 9 -3.38 2.76 4.11
N GLY A 10 -2.48 1.89 4.53
CA GLY A 10 -1.64 1.09 3.62
C GLY A 10 -2.43 0.05 2.82
N VAL A 11 -3.50 -0.53 3.38
CA VAL A 11 -4.41 -1.40 2.60
C VAL A 11 -5.15 -0.59 1.54
N LEU A 12 -5.65 0.59 1.87
CA LEU A 12 -6.26 1.51 0.91
C LEU A 12 -5.27 1.96 -0.18
N GLU A 13 -3.97 1.97 0.14
CA GLU A 13 -2.93 2.23 -0.85
C GLU A 13 -2.96 1.22 -1.99
N ALA A 14 -3.01 -0.07 -1.64
CA ALA A 14 -3.11 -1.13 -2.62
C ALA A 14 -4.40 -1.06 -3.46
N VAL A 15 -5.50 -0.63 -2.84
CA VAL A 15 -6.78 -0.42 -3.54
C VAL A 15 -6.65 0.68 -4.58
N TRP A 16 -6.15 1.87 -4.23
CA TRP A 16 -6.04 2.97 -5.19
C TRP A 16 -4.99 2.68 -6.25
N ALA A 17 -3.86 2.04 -5.91
CA ALA A 17 -2.81 1.70 -6.87
C ALA A 17 -3.33 0.76 -7.96
N THR A 18 -4.08 -0.27 -7.52
CA THR A 18 -4.75 -1.19 -8.43
C THR A 18 -5.82 -0.50 -9.27
N ALA A 19 -6.64 0.37 -8.66
CA ALA A 19 -7.70 1.11 -9.36
C ALA A 19 -7.13 2.06 -10.41
N LEU A 20 -6.00 2.73 -10.11
CA LEU A 20 -5.28 3.60 -11.04
C LEU A 20 -4.81 2.81 -12.26
N GLY A 21 -4.19 1.64 -12.06
CA GLY A 21 -3.79 0.76 -13.16
C GLY A 21 -4.98 0.36 -14.05
N ARG A 22 -6.13 0.05 -13.43
CA ARG A 22 -7.37 -0.32 -14.15
C ARG A 22 -8.12 0.86 -14.78
N SER A 23 -7.76 2.10 -14.46
CA SER A 23 -8.41 3.28 -15.01
C SER A 23 -8.04 3.56 -16.48
N GLU A 24 -7.03 2.86 -17.01
CA GLU A 24 -6.50 3.08 -18.37
C GLU A 24 -6.20 4.56 -18.62
N GLY A 25 -5.36 5.15 -17.78
CA GLY A 25 -5.01 6.57 -17.86
C GLY A 25 -6.18 7.49 -17.49
N LEU A 26 -6.97 7.11 -16.48
CA LEU A 26 -8.15 7.84 -15.99
C LEU A 26 -9.34 7.91 -16.96
N SER A 27 -9.30 7.18 -18.08
CA SER A 27 -10.37 7.16 -19.08
C SER A 27 -11.63 6.41 -18.61
N ARG A 28 -11.46 5.40 -17.74
CA ARG A 28 -12.58 4.61 -17.19
C ARG A 28 -13.11 5.21 -15.89
N LEU A 29 -14.33 5.75 -15.94
CA LEU A 29 -14.97 6.44 -14.81
C LEU A 29 -15.02 5.62 -13.51
N GLY A 30 -15.44 4.35 -13.57
CA GLY A 30 -15.58 3.50 -12.38
C GLY A 30 -14.26 3.34 -11.59
N PRO A 31 -13.19 2.81 -12.20
CA PRO A 31 -11.88 2.72 -11.56
C PRO A 31 -11.29 4.08 -11.18
N SER A 32 -11.50 5.15 -11.96
CA SER A 32 -11.04 6.50 -11.62
C SER A 32 -11.68 7.02 -10.34
N VAL A 33 -13.00 6.86 -10.16
CA VAL A 33 -13.69 7.27 -8.93
C VAL A 33 -13.16 6.47 -7.72
N LEU A 34 -12.97 5.17 -7.89
CA LEU A 34 -12.38 4.33 -6.83
C LEU A 34 -10.95 4.78 -6.49
N PHE A 35 -10.14 5.11 -7.49
CA PHE A 35 -8.79 5.63 -7.29
C PHE A 35 -8.81 6.91 -6.44
N PHE A 36 -9.57 7.94 -6.82
CA PHE A 36 -9.58 9.21 -6.09
C PHE A 36 -10.11 9.04 -4.66
N THR A 37 -11.20 8.29 -4.47
CA THR A 37 -11.78 8.07 -3.14
C THR A 37 -10.85 7.31 -2.22
N ALA A 38 -10.26 6.21 -2.68
CA ALA A 38 -9.30 5.43 -1.91
C ALA A 38 -7.98 6.17 -1.68
N LEU A 39 -7.50 6.96 -2.65
CA LEU A 39 -6.31 7.81 -2.50
C LEU A 39 -6.52 8.84 -1.38
N THR A 40 -7.62 9.59 -1.41
CA THR A 40 -7.90 10.59 -0.37
C THR A 40 -8.03 9.95 1.01
N ALA A 41 -8.74 8.83 1.11
CA ALA A 41 -8.88 8.11 2.38
C ALA A 41 -7.53 7.54 2.88
N SER A 42 -6.72 6.98 1.99
CA SER A 42 -5.38 6.46 2.30
C SER A 42 -4.48 7.59 2.81
N MET A 43 -4.36 8.69 2.05
CA MET A 43 -3.55 9.85 2.43
C MET A 43 -4.02 10.49 3.74
N GLY A 44 -5.33 10.58 3.96
CA GLY A 44 -5.90 11.07 5.22
C GLY A 44 -5.51 10.20 6.41
N GLY A 45 -5.56 8.88 6.27
CA GLY A 45 -5.12 7.94 7.31
C GLY A 45 -3.61 8.03 7.61
N LEU A 46 -2.78 8.19 6.57
CA LEU A 46 -1.33 8.39 6.73
C LEU A 46 -1.03 9.69 7.48
N ALA A 47 -1.67 10.79 7.05
CA ALA A 47 -1.54 12.09 7.69
C ALA A 47 -1.99 12.07 9.16
N TYR A 48 -3.04 11.31 9.48
CA TYR A 48 -3.48 11.10 10.86
C TYR A 48 -2.42 10.35 11.67
N ALA A 49 -1.89 9.23 11.14
CA ALA A 49 -0.91 8.41 11.83
C ALA A 49 0.40 9.16 12.12
N MET A 50 0.83 10.02 11.19
CA MET A 50 2.03 10.86 11.31
C MET A 50 1.93 11.95 12.39
N ARG A 51 0.76 12.18 12.99
CA ARG A 51 0.63 13.09 14.15
C ARG A 51 1.29 12.54 15.40
N GLU A 52 1.35 11.22 15.54
CA GLU A 52 1.91 10.53 16.69
C GLU A 52 3.16 9.71 16.32
N LEU A 53 3.21 9.20 15.09
CA LEU A 53 4.28 8.33 14.62
C LEU A 53 5.31 9.13 13.80
N PRO A 54 6.60 8.80 13.95
CA PRO A 54 7.65 9.43 13.15
C PRO A 54 7.43 9.23 11.64
N VAL A 55 7.69 10.27 10.87
CA VAL A 55 7.38 10.34 9.43
C VAL A 55 8.07 9.21 8.67
N GLY A 56 9.36 8.96 8.94
CA GLY A 56 10.14 7.91 8.27
C GLY A 56 9.55 6.52 8.49
N THR A 57 9.24 6.16 9.74
CA THR A 57 8.63 4.87 10.09
C THR A 57 7.25 4.73 9.48
N SER A 58 6.43 5.79 9.58
CA SER A 58 5.07 5.80 9.03
C SER A 58 5.06 5.58 7.52
N TYR A 59 5.91 6.32 6.80
CA TYR A 59 6.00 6.24 5.36
C TYR A 59 6.52 4.87 4.89
N ALA A 60 7.57 4.35 5.53
CA ALA A 60 8.13 3.05 5.19
C ALA A 60 7.11 1.91 5.41
N VAL A 61 6.38 1.93 6.52
CA VAL A 61 5.34 0.94 6.82
C VAL A 61 4.17 1.06 5.82
N TRP A 62 3.72 2.29 5.54
CA TRP A 62 2.62 2.56 4.61
C TRP A 62 2.94 2.01 3.22
N VAL A 63 4.04 2.48 2.60
CA VAL A 63 4.48 2.01 1.27
C VAL A 63 4.73 0.51 1.27
N GLY A 64 5.34 -0.03 2.34
CA GLY A 64 5.61 -1.45 2.43
C GLY A 64 4.35 -2.31 2.38
N ILE A 65 3.31 -1.93 3.12
CA ILE A 65 2.00 -2.61 3.09
C ILE A 65 1.36 -2.46 1.71
N GLY A 66 1.30 -1.23 1.18
CA GLY A 66 0.69 -0.94 -0.12
C GLY A 66 1.36 -1.72 -1.26
N ALA A 67 2.68 -1.71 -1.33
CA ALA A 67 3.46 -2.42 -2.34
C ALA A 67 3.25 -3.93 -2.26
N VAL A 68 3.36 -4.52 -1.06
CA VAL A 68 3.21 -5.97 -0.89
C VAL A 68 1.82 -6.43 -1.29
N LEU A 69 0.77 -5.76 -0.80
CA LEU A 69 -0.61 -6.13 -1.12
C LEU A 69 -0.93 -5.93 -2.60
N THR A 70 -0.42 -4.87 -3.24
CA THR A 70 -0.62 -4.64 -4.69
C THR A 70 -0.02 -5.77 -5.52
N VAL A 71 1.22 -6.16 -5.23
CA VAL A 71 1.90 -7.25 -5.96
C VAL A 71 1.22 -8.60 -5.70
N VAL A 72 0.86 -8.90 -4.45
CA VAL A 72 0.13 -10.12 -4.10
C VAL A 72 -1.22 -10.16 -4.82
N TYR A 73 -1.93 -9.04 -4.89
CA TYR A 73 -3.20 -8.95 -5.61
C TYR A 73 -3.00 -9.15 -7.13
N ALA A 74 -1.97 -8.55 -7.73
CA ALA A 74 -1.66 -8.75 -9.14
C ALA A 74 -1.30 -10.22 -9.47
N MET A 75 -0.54 -10.87 -8.59
CA MET A 75 -0.18 -12.29 -8.71
C MET A 75 -1.41 -13.21 -8.59
N THR A 76 -2.30 -12.96 -7.62
CA THR A 76 -3.50 -13.79 -7.39
C THR A 76 -4.59 -13.60 -8.44
N THR A 77 -4.67 -12.41 -9.05
CA THR A 77 -5.60 -12.14 -10.15
C THR A 77 -5.06 -12.51 -11.53
N GLY A 78 -3.84 -13.07 -11.61
CA GLY A 78 -3.20 -13.50 -12.85
C GLY A 78 -2.71 -12.35 -13.73
N GLN A 79 -2.67 -11.13 -13.22
CA GLN A 79 -2.12 -9.97 -13.94
C GLN A 79 -0.60 -10.00 -14.02
N GLU A 80 0.04 -10.63 -13.03
CA GLU A 80 1.48 -10.85 -13.01
C GLU A 80 1.84 -12.31 -12.74
N SER A 81 2.94 -12.76 -13.35
CA SER A 81 3.48 -14.09 -13.09
C SER A 81 4.09 -14.18 -11.68
N ILE A 82 3.82 -15.33 -11.04
CA ILE A 82 4.46 -15.71 -9.78
C ILE A 82 5.90 -16.12 -10.07
N SER A 83 6.85 -15.48 -9.39
CA SER A 83 8.28 -15.81 -9.50
C SER A 83 8.90 -15.88 -8.11
N ALA A 84 9.79 -16.86 -7.91
CA ALA A 84 10.54 -17.01 -6.66
C ALA A 84 11.31 -15.73 -6.30
N ALA A 85 11.82 -15.00 -7.29
CA ALA A 85 12.49 -13.72 -7.08
C ALA A 85 11.53 -12.66 -6.49
N LYS A 86 10.30 -12.55 -7.01
CA LYS A 86 9.29 -11.62 -6.47
C LYS A 86 8.94 -11.95 -5.03
N VAL A 87 8.72 -13.24 -4.73
CA VAL A 87 8.42 -13.69 -3.37
C VAL A 87 9.57 -13.37 -2.41
N LEU A 88 10.82 -13.57 -2.83
CA LEU A 88 12.00 -13.22 -2.03
C LEU A 88 12.02 -11.71 -1.73
N PHE A 89 11.91 -10.86 -2.74
CA PHE A 89 11.95 -9.40 -2.54
C PHE A 89 10.76 -8.87 -1.73
N LEU A 90 9.57 -9.43 -1.90
CA LEU A 90 8.42 -9.12 -1.05
C LEU A 90 8.70 -9.47 0.42
N THR A 91 9.31 -10.62 0.67
CA THR A 91 9.69 -11.04 2.02
C THR A 91 10.73 -10.09 2.63
N LEU A 92 11.70 -9.62 1.83
CA LEU A 92 12.68 -8.62 2.26
C LEU A 92 12.04 -7.27 2.57
N ILE A 93 11.05 -6.82 1.80
CA ILE A 93 10.28 -5.59 2.10
C ILE A 93 9.57 -5.75 3.45
N ILE A 94 8.85 -6.85 3.65
CA ILE A 94 8.16 -7.13 4.92
C ILE A 94 9.17 -7.14 6.08
N GLY A 95 10.30 -7.82 5.92
CA GLY A 95 11.36 -7.86 6.91
C GLY A 95 11.92 -6.47 7.25
N GLY A 96 12.16 -5.63 6.24
CA GLY A 96 12.63 -4.26 6.42
C GLY A 96 11.62 -3.37 7.15
N VAL A 97 10.34 -3.49 6.81
CA VAL A 97 9.23 -2.78 7.48
C VAL A 97 9.11 -3.18 8.94
N VAL A 98 9.14 -4.49 9.22
CA VAL A 98 9.08 -5.02 10.60
C VAL A 98 10.31 -4.59 11.39
N GLY A 99 11.51 -4.64 10.78
CA GLY A 99 12.75 -4.16 11.39
C GLY A 99 12.70 -2.68 11.75
N LEU A 100 12.25 -1.83 10.83
CA LEU A 100 12.06 -0.39 11.09
C LEU A 100 11.08 -0.13 12.23
N LYS A 101 9.99 -0.89 12.32
CA LYS A 101 9.05 -0.81 13.43
C LYS A 101 9.63 -1.30 14.77
N ALA A 102 10.58 -2.23 14.76
CA ALA A 102 11.15 -2.80 15.99
C ALA A 102 12.25 -1.90 16.62
N VAL A 103 12.87 -1.03 15.81
CA VAL A 103 13.93 -0.10 16.23
C VAL A 103 13.35 1.30 16.55
N HIS A 104 12.03 1.43 16.60
CA HIS A 104 11.27 2.64 16.93
C HIS A 104 10.25 2.35 18.02
#